data_AF-A0A4S4JZQ7-F1
#
_entry.id   AF-A0A4S4JZQ7-F1
#
_cell.length_a   1.000
_cell.length_b   1.000
_cell.length_c   1.000
_cell.angle_alpha   90.00
_cell.angle_beta   90.00
_cell.angle_gamma   90.00
#
_symmetry.space_group_name_H-M   'P 1'
#
loop_
_entity.id
_entity.type
_entity.pdbx_description
1 polymer ?
#
loop_
_entity_poly.entity_id
_entity_poly.type
_entity_poly.pdbx_seq_one_letter_code
_entity_poly.pdbx_strand_id
1 'polypeptide(L)'
;MNEVELAEYCRKKGLFREQIEAWKSVCLKANGQAFDQAKQLNGALKEEQKRAKQLEKDLQKKEKALAEAAALLLLRKKAQAIWGDQEDE
;
A
#
# COMPACT_ATOMS: atom_id res chain seq x y z
N MET A 1 -9.10 -43.38 -19.99
CA MET A 1 -8.36 -43.08 -21.23
C MET A 1 -6.89 -43.33 -20.95
N ASN A 2 -6.30 -44.28 -21.67
CA ASN A 2 -4.87 -44.61 -21.55
C ASN A 2 -4.01 -43.60 -22.33
N GLU A 3 -2.71 -43.55 -22.05
CA GLU A 3 -1.73 -42.65 -22.66
C GLU A 3 -1.66 -42.79 -24.18
N VAL A 4 -1.77 -44.03 -24.67
CA VAL A 4 -1.79 -44.37 -26.09
C VAL A 4 -3.06 -43.83 -26.77
N GLU A 5 -4.21 -44.02 -26.14
CA GLU A 5 -5.50 -43.54 -26.66
C GLU A 5 -5.53 -42.01 -26.73
N LEU A 6 -4.92 -41.33 -25.74
CA LEU A 6 -4.81 -39.88 -25.72
C LEU A 6 -3.89 -39.37 -26.84
N ALA A 7 -2.74 -40.01 -27.06
CA ALA A 7 -1.81 -39.64 -28.13
C ALA A 7 -2.43 -39.84 -29.52
N GLU A 8 -3.14 -40.95 -29.75
CA GLU A 8 -3.88 -41.17 -31.00
C GLU A 8 -4.99 -40.16 -31.20
N TYR A 9 -5.73 -39.83 -30.14
CA TYR A 9 -6.78 -38.81 -30.18
C TYR A 9 -6.22 -37.43 -30.54
N CYS A 10 -5.12 -37.01 -29.91
CA CYS A 10 -4.42 -35.77 -30.23
C CYS A 10 -3.96 -35.76 -31.70
N ARG A 11 -3.33 -36.83 -32.17
CA ARG A 11 -2.86 -36.94 -33.56
C ARG A 11 -3.98 -36.88 -34.58
N LYS A 12 -5.13 -37.54 -34.32
CA LYS A 12 -6.34 -37.44 -35.16
C LYS A 12 -6.87 -36.01 -35.27
N LYS A 13 -6.56 -35.16 -34.29
CA LYS A 13 -6.91 -33.73 -34.27
C LYS A 13 -5.78 -32.82 -34.76
N GLY A 14 -4.68 -33.39 -35.27
CA GLY A 14 -3.52 -32.63 -35.76
C GLY A 14 -2.67 -32.01 -34.65
N LEU A 15 -2.80 -32.50 -33.41
CA LEU A 15 -2.10 -31.97 -32.23
C LEU A 15 -1.20 -33.02 -31.61
N PHE A 16 -0.13 -32.56 -30.99
CA PHE A 16 0.72 -33.37 -30.12
C PHE A 16 0.37 -33.11 -28.67
N ARG A 17 0.50 -34.14 -27.82
CA ARG A 17 0.17 -34.03 -26.40
C ARG A 17 1.03 -32.95 -25.73
N GLU A 18 2.29 -32.89 -26.12
CA GLU A 18 3.29 -31.93 -25.67
C GLU A 18 2.83 -30.48 -25.95
N GLN A 19 2.13 -30.24 -27.06
CA GLN A 19 1.59 -28.92 -27.38
C GLN A 19 0.44 -28.54 -26.44
N ILE A 20 -0.43 -29.49 -26.08
CA ILE A 20 -1.53 -29.26 -25.14
C ILE A 20 -0.98 -28.98 -23.74
N GLU A 21 0.03 -29.74 -23.30
CA GLU A 21 0.67 -29.49 -22.01
C GLU A 21 1.41 -28.15 -21.98
N ALA A 22 2.08 -27.78 -23.07
CA ALA A 22 2.70 -26.46 -23.23
C ALA A 22 1.66 -25.33 -23.12
N TRP A 23 0.54 -25.42 -23.84
CA TRP A 23 -0.53 -24.41 -23.75
C TRP A 23 -1.14 -24.33 -22.37
N LYS A 24 -1.38 -25.46 -21.71
CA LYS A 24 -1.87 -25.48 -20.32
C LYS A 24 -0.90 -24.76 -19.38
N SER A 25 0.39 -25.03 -19.51
CA SER A 25 1.45 -24.40 -18.72
C SER A 25 1.50 -22.88 -18.95
N VAL A 26 1.43 -22.44 -20.22
CA VAL A 26 1.41 -21.02 -20.58
C VAL A 26 0.18 -20.31 -20.01
N CYS A 27 -1.03 -20.88 -20.16
CA CYS A 27 -2.25 -20.29 -19.64
C CYS A 27 -2.25 -20.19 -18.10
N LEU A 28 -1.75 -21.22 -17.41
CA LEU A 28 -1.64 -21.20 -15.94
C LEU A 28 -0.64 -20.15 -15.47
N LYS A 29 0.50 -20.02 -16.13
CA LYS A 29 1.53 -19.02 -15.78
C LYS A 29 1.06 -17.59 -16.05
N ALA A 30 0.46 -17.34 -17.21
CA ALA A 30 -0.02 -16.02 -17.60
C ALA A 30 -1.07 -15.47 -16.62
N ASN A 31 -1.99 -16.33 -16.16
CA ASN A 31 -3.05 -15.92 -15.25
C ASN A 31 -2.62 -15.91 -13.77
N GLY A 32 -1.71 -16.81 -13.36
CA GLY A 32 -1.25 -16.90 -11.97
C GLY A 32 -0.35 -15.73 -11.57
N GLN A 33 0.62 -15.37 -12.43
CA GLN A 33 1.61 -14.35 -12.10
C GLN A 33 0.99 -12.95 -11.93
N ALA A 34 0.06 -12.57 -12.81
CA ALA A 34 -0.61 -11.28 -12.72
C ALA A 34 -1.48 -11.15 -11.46
N PHE A 35 -2.15 -12.23 -11.06
CA PHE A 35 -2.98 -12.25 -9.85
C PHE A 35 -2.14 -12.12 -8.58
N ASP A 36 -1.04 -12.86 -8.47
CA ASP A 36 -0.16 -12.81 -7.30
C ASP A 36 0.52 -11.44 -7.16
N GLN A 37 0.98 -10.84 -8.27
CA GLN A 37 1.53 -9.49 -8.27
C GLN A 37 0.49 -8.45 -7.85
N ALA A 38 -0.72 -8.50 -8.39
CA ALA A 38 -1.80 -7.58 -8.01
C ALA A 38 -2.16 -7.71 -6.52
N LYS A 39 -2.17 -8.94 -5.98
CA LYS A 39 -2.42 -9.19 -4.56
C LYS A 39 -1.33 -8.60 -3.67
N GLN A 40 -0.06 -8.79 -4.04
CA GLN A 40 1.07 -8.22 -3.32
C GLN A 40 1.05 -6.68 -3.34
N LEU A 41 0.84 -6.09 -4.53
CA LEU A 41 0.75 -4.63 -4.69
C LEU A 41 -0.41 -4.03 -3.87
N ASN A 42 -1.58 -4.65 -3.89
CA ASN A 42 -2.72 -4.21 -3.07
C ASN A 42 -2.44 -4.31 -1.57
N GLY A 43 -1.72 -5.35 -1.14
CA GLY A 43 -1.27 -5.51 0.24
C GLY A 43 -0.36 -4.35 0.67
N ALA A 44 0.69 -4.09 -0.11
CA ALA A 44 1.64 -3.00 0.12
C ALA A 44 0.93 -1.62 0.11
N LEU A 45 0.05 -1.38 -0.86
CA LEU A 45 -0.71 -0.13 -0.94
C LEU A 45 -1.58 0.10 0.30
N LYS A 46 -2.24 -0.96 0.80
CA LYS A 46 -3.10 -0.86 1.99
C LYS A 46 -2.27 -0.58 3.24
N GLU A 47 -1.07 -1.13 3.34
CA GLU A 47 -0.15 -0.86 4.44
C GLU A 47 0.36 0.59 4.41
N GLU A 48 0.79 1.06 3.25
CA GLU A 48 1.24 2.45 3.07
C GLU A 48 0.12 3.46 3.34
N GLN A 49 -1.11 3.19 2.88
CA GLN A 49 -2.27 4.04 3.22
C GLN A 49 -2.55 4.10 4.72
N LYS A 50 -2.35 2.99 5.45
CA LYS A 50 -2.49 3.00 6.92
C LYS A 50 -1.41 3.83 7.58
N ARG A 51 -0.15 3.68 7.13
CA ARG A 51 0.99 4.47 7.63
C ARG A 51 0.78 5.96 7.37
N ALA A 52 0.38 6.34 6.16
CA ALA A 52 0.07 7.72 5.80
C ALA A 52 -1.00 8.32 6.72
N LYS A 53 -2.13 7.63 6.92
CA LYS A 53 -3.21 8.09 7.82
C LYS A 53 -2.75 8.24 9.28
N GLN A 54 -1.87 7.35 9.74
CA GLN A 54 -1.34 7.45 11.10
C GLN A 54 -0.42 8.68 11.23
N LEU A 55 0.48 8.86 10.26
CA LEU A 55 1.39 10.02 10.22
C LEU A 55 0.63 11.33 10.12
N GLU A 56 -0.42 11.42 9.29
CA GLU A 56 -1.27 12.60 9.18
C GLU A 56 -1.94 12.96 10.52
N LYS A 57 -2.46 11.97 11.25
CA LYS A 57 -3.06 12.21 12.58
C LYS A 57 -2.04 12.70 13.59
N ASP A 58 -0.84 12.13 13.59
CA ASP A 58 0.21 12.51 14.52
C ASP A 58 0.77 13.91 14.18
N LEU A 59 0.85 14.24 12.89
CA LEU A 59 1.19 15.58 12.41
C LEU A 59 0.15 16.59 12.91
N GLN A 60 -1.15 16.34 12.71
CA GLN A 60 -2.22 17.25 13.16
C GLN A 60 -2.19 17.50 14.67
N LYS A 61 -1.91 16.48 15.48
CA LYS A 61 -1.77 16.67 16.94
C LYS A 61 -0.58 17.56 17.28
N LYS A 62 0.56 17.35 16.62
CA LYS A 62 1.77 18.16 16.82
C LYS A 62 1.55 19.59 16.39
N GLU A 63 0.89 19.82 15.26
CA GLU A 63 0.56 21.16 14.77
C GLU A 63 -0.39 21.90 15.71
N LYS A 64 -1.39 21.23 16.29
CA LYS A 64 -2.27 21.82 17.31
C LYS A 64 -1.49 22.24 18.56
N ALA A 65 -0.67 21.34 19.11
CA ALA A 65 0.16 21.65 20.27
C ALA A 65 1.15 22.79 19.97
N LEU A 66 1.72 22.83 18.76
CA LEU A 66 2.60 23.89 18.31
C LEU A 66 1.85 25.24 18.22
N ALA A 67 0.63 25.24 17.68
CA ALA A 67 -0.20 26.43 17.59
C ALA A 67 -0.60 26.95 18.98
N GLU A 68 -0.95 26.07 19.91
CA GLU A 68 -1.23 26.43 21.31
C GLU A 68 0.00 27.05 21.98
N ALA A 69 1.19 26.44 21.82
CA ALA A 69 2.43 27.00 22.35
C ALA A 69 2.75 28.38 21.75
N ALA A 70 2.57 28.55 20.45
CA ALA A 70 2.75 29.84 19.78
C ALA A 70 1.75 30.89 20.29
N ALA A 71 0.49 30.52 20.52
CA ALA A 71 -0.52 31.41 21.08
C ALA A 71 -0.17 31.84 22.51
N LEU A 72 0.29 30.92 23.36
CA LEU A 72 0.74 31.23 24.72
C LEU A 72 1.94 32.19 24.72
N LEU A 73 2.93 31.97 23.84
CA LEU A 73 4.07 32.89 23.69
C LEU A 73 3.63 34.28 23.23
N LEU A 74 2.70 34.35 22.27
CA LEU A 74 2.16 35.62 21.81
C LEU A 74 1.42 36.36 22.93
N LEU A 75 0.60 35.64 23.70
CA LEU A 75 -0.15 36.20 24.81
C LEU A 75 0.78 36.73 25.90
N ARG A 76 1.84 35.98 26.27
CA ARG A 76 2.87 36.44 27.21
C ARG A 76 3.52 37.73 26.74
N LYS A 77 3.95 37.80 25.48
CA LYS A 77 4.56 39.01 24.89
C LYS A 77 3.61 40.20 24.95
N LYS A 78 2.32 39.99 24.62
CA LYS A 78 1.31 41.05 24.70
C LYS A 78 1.07 41.51 26.13
N ALA A 79 1.02 40.57 27.09
CA ALA A 79 0.87 40.91 28.50
C ALA A 79 2.05 41.74 29.02
N GLN A 80 3.29 41.32 28.74
CA GLN A 80 4.50 42.08 29.06
C GLN A 80 4.48 43.49 28.45
N ALA A 81 4.02 43.63 27.21
CA ALA A 81 3.93 44.95 26.56
C ALA A 81 2.90 45.89 27.21
N ILE A 82 1.85 45.35 27.84
CA ILE A 82 0.79 46.13 28.49
C ILE A 82 1.14 46.43 29.96
N TRP A 83 1.61 45.42 30.69
CA TRP A 83 1.79 45.49 32.14
C TRP A 83 3.26 45.67 32.58
N GLY A 84 4.23 45.62 31.67
CA GLY A 84 5.66 45.57 32.00
C GLY A 84 6.10 44.17 32.45
N ASP A 85 7.40 43.97 32.64
CA ASP A 85 7.91 42.73 33.22
C ASP A 85 7.59 42.69 34.73
N GLN A 86 6.88 41.65 35.19
CA GLN A 86 6.74 41.35 36.63
C GLN A 86 8.00 40.67 37.20
N GLU A 87 9.17 40.86 36.58
CA GLU A 87 10.44 40.30 37.05
C GLU A 87 11.25 41.27 37.94
N ASP A 88 10.64 42.37 38.41
CA ASP A 88 11.20 43.24 39.45
C ASP A 88 10.44 43.09 40.79
N GLU A 89 10.56 41.91 41.41
CA GLU A 89 10.72 41.67 42.88
C GLU A 89 10.98 40.19 43.20
#